data_AF-A0A1H8NC01-F1
#
_entry.id   AF-A0A1H8NC01-F1
#
_cell.length_a   1.000
_cell.length_b   1.000
_cell.length_c   1.000
_cell.angle_alpha   90.00
_cell.angle_beta   90.00
_cell.angle_gamma   90.00
#
_symmetry.space_group_name_H-M   'P 1'
#
loop_
_entity.id
_entity.type
_entity.pdbx_description
1 polymer ?
#
loop_
_entity_poly.entity_id
_entity_poly.type
_entity_poly.pdbx_seq_one_letter_code
_entity_poly.pdbx_strand_id
1 'polypeptide(L)' 'MTQISRTTAPQPWIDLIFAAKSAQGGVIRRSIGWVDREIGRDRFLYEVRRRGFHLIMAGDQFVIVCDPRPIQIVF' A
#
# COMPACT_ATOMS: atom_id res chain seq x y z
N MET A 1 -8.32 -10.72 -14.82
CA MET A 1 -7.02 -10.19 -15.31
C MET A 1 -7.16 -8.68 -15.43
N THR A 2 -6.78 -7.92 -14.40
CA THR A 2 -6.97 -6.47 -14.38
C THR A 2 -5.87 -5.82 -15.22
N GLN A 3 -6.26 -5.21 -16.34
CA GLN A 3 -5.35 -4.50 -17.25
C GLN A 3 -4.75 -3.28 -16.53
N ILE A 4 -3.43 -3.27 -16.38
CA ILE A 4 -2.65 -2.12 -15.91
C ILE A 4 -2.86 -1.00 -16.93
N SER A 5 -3.61 0.04 -16.57
CA SER A 5 -4.04 1.06 -17.53
C SER A 5 -2.98 2.14 -17.80
N ARG A 6 -1.84 2.09 -17.10
CA ARG A 6 -0.85 3.17 -17.11
C ARG A 6 0.35 2.85 -17.99
N THR A 7 0.78 3.83 -18.77
CA THR A 7 1.92 3.75 -19.70
C THR A 7 3.28 4.13 -19.08
N THR A 8 3.31 4.47 -17.79
CA THR A 8 4.51 4.98 -17.09
C THR A 8 4.86 4.10 -15.90
N ALA A 9 6.16 4.00 -15.58
CA ALA A 9 6.68 3.12 -14.52
C ALA A 9 5.97 3.35 -13.17
N PRO A 10 5.65 2.31 -12.40
CA PRO A 10 4.87 2.43 -11.15
C PRO A 10 5.66 3.06 -9.99
N GLN A 11 6.99 3.17 -10.12
CA GLN A 11 7.89 3.61 -9.05
C GLN A 11 7.55 5.00 -8.45
N PRO A 12 7.23 6.04 -9.23
CA PRO A 12 6.89 7.35 -8.68
C PRO A 12 5.67 7.32 -7.75
N TRP A 13 4.71 6.41 -7.99
CA TRP A 13 3.55 6.25 -7.10
C TRP A 13 3.94 5.63 -5.77
N ILE A 14 4.80 4.61 -5.79
CA ILE A 14 5.36 4.00 -4.58
C ILE A 14 6.12 5.04 -3.77
N ASP A 15 7.00 5.80 -4.43
CA ASP A 15 7.81 6.83 -3.77
C ASP A 15 6.93 7.90 -3.14
N LEU A 16 5.89 8.37 -3.85
CA LEU A 16 4.95 9.35 -3.33
C LEU A 16 4.16 8.82 -2.12
N ILE A 17 3.70 7.56 -2.16
CA ILE A 17 2.97 6.94 -1.06
C ILE A 17 3.83 6.90 0.20
N PHE A 18 5.08 6.47 0.08
CA PHE A 18 5.98 6.29 1.23
C PHE A 18 6.79 7.54 1.61
N ALA A 19 6.73 8.61 0.82
CA ALA A 19 7.22 9.94 1.20
C ALA A 19 6.23 10.71 2.09
N ALA A 20 4.97 10.24 2.19
CA ALA A 20 3.97 10.89 3.03
C ALA A 20 4.36 10.86 4.51
N LYS A 21 4.01 11.91 5.27
CA LYS A 21 4.24 11.97 6.72
C LYS A 21 3.65 10.76 7.46
N SER A 22 2.51 10.23 7.02
CA SER A 22 1.90 9.02 7.59
C SER A 22 2.76 7.76 7.46
N ALA A 23 3.75 7.73 6.57
CA ALA A 23 4.71 6.63 6.49
C ALA A 23 5.70 6.61 7.68
N GLN A 24 5.74 7.68 8.49
CA GLN A 24 6.59 7.81 9.69
C GLN A 24 5.83 7.38 10.97
N GLY A 25 5.21 6.20 10.97
CA GLY A 25 4.48 5.70 12.15
C GLY A 25 2.97 5.93 12.14
N GLY A 26 2.39 6.36 11.02
CA GLY A 26 0.94 6.56 10.86
C GLY A 26 0.25 5.44 10.10
N VAL A 27 -0.93 5.77 9.57
CA VAL A 27 -1.74 4.87 8.73
C VAL A 27 -1.97 5.49 7.36
N ILE A 28 -1.82 4.69 6.31
CA ILE A 28 -2.09 5.09 4.92
C ILE A 28 -3.27 4.26 4.40
N ARG A 29 -4.23 4.91 3.73
CA ARG A 29 -5.33 4.26 3.01
C ARG A 29 -5.17 4.39 1.51
N ARG A 30 -5.42 3.30 0.78
CA ARG A 30 -5.43 3.27 -0.69
C ARG A 30 -6.52 2.37 -1.22
N SER A 31 -7.19 2.81 -2.30
CA SER A 31 -8.13 1.95 -3.02
C SER A 31 -7.41 0.77 -3.63
N ILE A 32 -7.96 -0.44 -3.43
CA ILE A 32 -7.49 -1.67 -4.05
C ILE A 32 -7.50 -1.53 -5.57
N GLY A 33 -8.62 -1.07 -6.15
CA GLY A 33 -8.76 -0.94 -7.59
C GLY A 33 -7.76 0.06 -8.20
N TRP A 34 -7.42 1.13 -7.48
CA TRP A 34 -6.38 2.06 -7.91
C TRP A 34 -4.99 1.42 -7.83
N VAL A 35 -4.67 0.71 -6.73
CA VAL A 35 -3.39 0.00 -6.59
C VAL A 35 -3.21 -1.03 -7.71
N ASP A 36 -4.24 -1.82 -7.99
CA ASP A 36 -4.22 -2.83 -9.05
C ASP A 36 -3.96 -2.19 -10.43
N ARG A 37 -4.57 -1.02 -10.69
CA ARG A 37 -4.46 -0.31 -11.97
C ARG A 37 -3.12 0.41 -12.16
N GLU A 38 -2.62 1.05 -11.11
CA GLU A 38 -1.54 2.04 -11.22
C GLU A 38 -0.16 1.51 -10.79
N ILE A 39 -0.15 0.51 -9.90
CA ILE A 39 1.08 -0.02 -9.30
C ILE A 39 1.22 -1.52 -9.60
N GLY A 40 0.12 -2.26 -9.58
CA GLY A 40 0.11 -3.71 -9.55
C GLY A 40 0.22 -4.23 -8.12
N ARG A 41 -0.64 -5.20 -7.80
CA ARG A 41 -0.83 -5.71 -6.43
C ARG A 41 0.44 -6.32 -5.84
N ASP A 42 1.13 -7.16 -6.60
CA ASP A 42 2.30 -7.90 -6.12
C ASP A 42 3.45 -6.94 -5.78
N ARG A 43 3.68 -5.93 -6.63
CA ARG A 43 4.68 -4.89 -6.38
C ARG A 43 4.33 -4.09 -5.13
N PHE A 44 3.07 -3.71 -4.96
CA PHE A 44 2.63 -2.98 -3.79
C PHE A 44 2.79 -3.80 -2.49
N LEU A 45 2.38 -5.07 -2.49
CA LEU A 45 2.56 -6.00 -1.37
C LEU A 45 4.03 -6.14 -0.98
N TYR A 46 4.91 -6.32 -1.98
CA TYR A 46 6.35 -6.40 -1.77
C TYR A 46 6.91 -5.13 -1.12
N GLU A 47 6.52 -3.96 -1.63
CA GLU A 47 7.00 -2.67 -1.11
C GLU A 47 6.52 -2.39 0.32
N VAL A 48 5.29 -2.79 0.68
CA VAL A 48 4.82 -2.68 2.06
C VAL A 48 5.62 -3.64 2.97
N ARG A 49 5.73 -4.90 2.58
CA ARG A 49 6.44 -5.94 3.36
C ARG A 49 7.92 -5.60 3.56
N ARG A 50 8.63 -5.11 2.52
CA ARG A 50 10.06 -4.80 2.62
C ARG A 50 10.37 -3.65 3.59
N ARG A 51 9.38 -2.81 3.90
CA ARG A 51 9.50 -1.72 4.89
C ARG A 51 9.19 -2.17 6.31
N GLY A 52 8.82 -3.44 6.50
CA GLY A 52 8.37 -3.96 7.80
C GLY A 52 6.99 -3.48 8.20
N PHE A 53 6.22 -2.90 7.28
CA PHE A 53 4.87 -2.44 7.55
C PHE A 53 3.86 -3.57 7.37
N HIS A 54 2.66 -3.36 7.91
CA HIS A 54 1.56 -4.30 7.78
C HIS A 54 0.54 -3.78 6.79
N LEU A 55 -0.03 -4.69 6.00
CA LEU A 55 -1.11 -4.40 5.08
C LEU A 55 -2.37 -5.15 5.49
N ILE A 56 -3.47 -4.41 5.65
CA ILE A 56 -4.80 -4.95 5.94
C ILE A 56 -5.71 -4.63 4.76
N MET A 57 -6.55 -5.59 4.38
CA MET A 57 -7.66 -5.34 3.45
C MET A 57 -8.94 -5.11 4.23
N ALA A 58 -9.59 -3.97 3.98
CA ALA A 58 -10.86 -3.58 4.59
C ALA A 58 -11.83 -3.17 3.49
N GLY A 59 -12.66 -4.11 3.03
CA GLY A 59 -13.51 -3.90 1.85
C GLY A 59 -12.68 -3.67 0.58
N ASP A 60 -12.94 -2.57 -0.12
CA ASP A 60 -12.23 -2.17 -1.33
C ASP A 60 -10.96 -1.33 -1.05
N GLN A 61 -10.54 -1.26 0.22
CA GLN A 61 -9.40 -0.48 0.67
C GLN A 61 -8.27 -1.37 1.18
N PHE A 62 -7.06 -0.95 0.85
CA PHE A 62 -5.87 -1.27 1.58
C PHE A 62 -5.64 -0.25 2.71
N VAL A 63 -5.34 -0.76 3.90
CA VAL A 63 -4.92 0.00 5.07
C VAL A 63 -3.49 -0.44 5.42
N ILE A 64 -2.53 0.46 5.27
CA ILE A 64 -1.14 0.23 5.64
C ILE A 64 -0.90 0.82 7.02
N VAL A 65 -0.50 0.00 7.98
CA VAL A 65 0.00 0.48 9.27
C VAL A 65 1.51 0.56 9.19
N CYS A 66 2.03 1.79 9.27
CA CYS A 66 3.44 2.10 9.02
C CYS A 66 4.28 1.92 10.28
N ASP A 67 4.17 0.76 10.91
CA ASP A 67 4.85 0.40 12.15
C ASP A 67 5.30 -1.06 12.11
N PRO A 68 6.54 -1.40 12.52
CA PRO A 68 7.03 -2.77 12.53
C PRO A 68 6.52 -3.63 13.69
N ARG A 69 5.95 -3.01 14.73
CA ARG A 69 5.40 -3.75 15.89
C ARG A 69 4.13 -4.50 15.50
N PRO A 70 3.76 -5.58 16.21
CA PRO A 70 2.56 -6.34 15.91
C PRO A 70 1.28 -5.50 15.95
N ILE A 71 0.32 -5.86 15.09
CA ILE A 71 -1.02 -5.27 15.10
C ILE A 71 -1.94 -6.14 15.94
N GLN A 72 -2.79 -5.48 16.71
CA GLN A 72 -3.89 -6.10 17.43
C GLN A 72 -5.23 -5.63 16.86
N ILE A 73 -6.09 -6.58 16.48
CA ILE A 73 -7.50 -6.34 16.22
C ILE A 73 -8.23 -6.57 17.55
N VAL A 74 -9.00 -5.58 18.01
CA VAL A 74 -9.52 -5.55 19.38
C VAL A 74 -10.89 -6.25 19.49
N PHE A 75 -11.61 -6.42 18.38
CA PHE A 75 -12.94 -7.04 18.30
C PHE A 75 -13.15 -7.73 16.95
#